data_AF-A0A849QNK3-F1
#
_entry.id   AF-A0A849QNK3-F1
#
_cell.length_a   1.000
_cell.length_b   1.000
_cell.length_c   1.000
_cell.angle_alpha   90.00
_cell.angle_beta   90.00
_cell.angle_gamma   90.00
#
_symmetry.space_group_name_H-M   'P 1'
#
loop_
_entity.id
_entity.type
_entity.pdbx_description
1 polymer ?
#
loop_
_entity_poly.entity_id
_entity_poly.type
_entity_poly.pdbx_seq_one_letter_code
_entity_poly.pdbx_strand_id
1 'polypeptide(L)'
;LTIKRVVEEIGAKRVVIDGINNFKFILNDDTKVFEHVNILAAYLVSRNITTIFTNEVSELMGSSTISGDGTSIIMDSIILLRYVEIESKIKKAISVLKMRGSNHDKEIRELVINKKGIEVKLPFIEYSGLMSGNPVKTPVQAFEEAFS
;
A
#
# COMPACT_ATOMS: atom_id res chain seq x y z
N LEU A 1 1.11 26.06 -9.88
CA LEU A 1 2.17 25.06 -10.21
C LEU A 1 3.28 25.18 -9.17
N THR A 2 3.16 24.46 -8.04
CA THR A 2 4.03 24.67 -6.86
C THR A 2 5.03 23.53 -6.66
N ILE A 3 4.65 22.28 -6.95
CA ILE A 3 5.49 21.09 -6.68
C ILE A 3 6.74 21.05 -7.57
N LYS A 4 6.59 21.25 -8.89
CA LYS A 4 7.72 21.22 -9.84
C LYS A 4 8.82 22.22 -9.46
N ARG A 5 8.41 23.45 -9.14
CA ARG A 5 9.31 24.52 -8.70
C ARG A 5 10.06 24.15 -7.43
N VAL A 6 9.35 23.70 -6.39
CA VAL A 6 9.98 23.30 -5.11
C VAL A 6 10.99 22.16 -5.33
N VAL A 7 10.62 21.15 -6.12
CA VAL A 7 11.48 20.02 -6.44
C VAL A 7 12.79 20.46 -7.12
N GLU A 8 12.71 21.40 -8.06
CA GLU A 8 13.86 21.96 -8.76
C GLU A 8 14.72 22.86 -7.85
N GLU A 9 14.08 23.74 -7.07
CA GLU A 9 14.76 24.67 -6.15
C GLU A 9 15.58 23.94 -5.08
N ILE A 10 15.07 22.83 -4.53
CA ILE A 10 15.77 22.06 -3.49
C ILE A 10 16.66 20.95 -4.06
N GLY A 11 16.67 20.75 -5.38
CA GLY A 11 17.41 19.66 -6.04
C GLY A 11 17.00 18.27 -5.53
N ALA A 12 15.69 18.05 -5.34
CA ALA A 12 15.17 16.86 -4.68
C ALA A 12 15.60 15.56 -5.38
N LYS A 13 15.94 14.54 -4.59
CA LYS A 13 16.19 13.17 -5.07
C LYS A 13 15.03 12.22 -4.79
N ARG A 14 14.21 12.57 -3.81
CA ARG A 14 13.03 11.80 -3.39
C ARG A 14 11.88 12.73 -3.08
N VAL A 15 10.67 12.31 -3.42
CA VAL A 15 9.43 13.03 -3.13
C VAL A 15 8.43 12.06 -2.53
N VAL A 16 7.74 12.50 -1.49
CA VAL A 16 6.57 11.80 -0.94
C VAL A 16 5.36 12.71 -1.16
N ILE A 17 4.37 12.20 -1.89
CA ILE A 17 3.06 12.83 -2.05
C ILE A 17 2.09 12.09 -1.16
N ASP A 18 1.76 12.71 -0.03
CA ASP A 18 0.90 12.10 0.99
C ASP A 18 -0.58 12.43 0.71
N GLY A 19 -1.33 11.42 0.28
CA GLY A 19 -2.77 11.45 0.05
C GLY A 19 -3.15 11.84 -1.37
N ILE A 20 -3.11 10.88 -2.31
CA ILE A 20 -3.72 11.04 -3.65
C ILE A 20 -5.22 11.40 -3.50
N ASN A 21 -5.86 10.90 -2.46
CA ASN A 21 -7.26 11.21 -2.14
C ASN A 21 -7.55 12.71 -1.98
N ASN A 22 -6.54 13.53 -1.62
CA ASN A 22 -6.72 14.98 -1.58
C ASN A 22 -7.02 15.57 -2.96
N PHE A 23 -6.52 14.96 -4.04
CA PHE A 23 -6.92 15.34 -5.40
C PHE A 23 -8.38 14.99 -5.67
N LYS A 24 -8.91 13.88 -5.12
CA LYS A 24 -10.33 13.50 -5.27
C LYS A 24 -11.25 14.55 -4.65
N PHE A 25 -10.93 15.03 -3.45
CA PHE A 25 -11.73 16.07 -2.79
C PHE A 25 -11.81 17.37 -3.60
N ILE A 26 -10.76 17.71 -4.35
CA ILE A 26 -10.71 18.95 -5.13
C ILE A 26 -11.34 18.77 -6.52
N LEU A 27 -11.08 17.64 -7.18
CA LEU A 27 -11.43 17.42 -8.58
C LEU A 27 -12.80 16.75 -8.76
N ASN A 28 -13.27 16.02 -7.74
CA ASN A 28 -14.51 15.25 -7.73
C ASN A 28 -14.72 14.36 -8.99
N ASP A 29 -13.62 13.82 -9.52
CA ASP A 29 -13.57 13.05 -10.76
C ASP A 29 -12.30 12.18 -10.78
N ASP A 30 -12.47 10.86 -10.69
CA ASP A 30 -11.37 9.90 -10.65
C ASP A 30 -10.52 9.91 -11.92
N THR A 31 -11.11 10.23 -13.08
CA THR A 31 -10.37 10.33 -14.35
C THR A 31 -9.40 11.51 -14.31
N LYS A 32 -9.85 12.66 -13.80
CA LYS A 32 -8.98 13.83 -13.63
C LYS A 32 -7.88 13.56 -12.61
N VAL A 33 -8.21 12.90 -11.50
CA VAL A 33 -7.21 12.49 -10.49
C VAL A 33 -6.14 11.63 -11.14
N PHE A 34 -6.54 10.60 -11.89
CA PHE A 34 -5.63 9.75 -12.64
C PHE A 34 -4.74 10.55 -13.60
N GLU A 35 -5.31 11.43 -14.42
CA GLU A 35 -4.56 12.26 -15.36
C GLU A 35 -3.53 13.15 -14.66
N HIS A 36 -3.92 13.82 -13.58
CA HIS A 36 -3.04 14.70 -12.82
C HIS A 36 -1.90 13.92 -12.15
N VAL A 37 -2.18 12.78 -11.53
CA VAL A 37 -1.17 11.91 -10.93
C VAL A 37 -0.23 11.37 -12.01
N ASN A 38 -0.76 10.95 -13.16
CA ASN A 38 0.03 10.46 -14.28
C ASN A 38 1.02 11.52 -14.80
N ILE A 39 0.54 12.75 -15.04
CA ILE A 39 1.39 13.86 -15.50
C ILE A 39 2.47 14.19 -14.46
N LEU A 40 2.13 14.21 -13.17
CA LEU A 40 3.09 14.49 -12.10
C LEU A 40 4.13 13.37 -11.98
N ALA A 41 3.70 12.11 -11.99
CA ALA A 41 4.57 10.94 -11.92
C ALA A 41 5.53 10.91 -13.11
N ALA A 42 5.03 11.09 -14.33
CA ALA A 42 5.85 11.15 -15.54
C ALA A 42 6.91 12.27 -15.47
N TYR A 43 6.55 13.45 -14.96
CA TYR A 43 7.50 14.54 -14.75
C TYR A 43 8.59 14.15 -13.73
N LEU A 44 8.24 13.61 -12.57
CA LEU A 44 9.21 13.24 -11.53
C LEU A 44 10.15 12.12 -12.00
N VAL A 45 9.62 11.13 -12.72
CA VAL A 45 10.40 10.07 -13.38
C VAL A 45 11.38 10.66 -14.40
N SER A 46 10.95 11.62 -15.23
CA SER A 46 11.82 12.28 -16.22
C SER A 46 13.00 13.05 -15.59
N ARG A 47 12.89 13.37 -14.29
CA ARG A 47 13.93 14.03 -13.50
C ARG A 47 14.77 13.06 -12.65
N ASN A 48 14.60 11.74 -12.81
CA ASN A 48 15.25 10.70 -12.01
C ASN A 48 14.98 10.85 -10.50
N ILE A 49 13.74 11.18 -10.13
CA ILE A 49 13.32 11.35 -8.73
C ILE A 49 12.52 10.13 -8.28
N THR A 50 12.97 9.48 -7.20
CA THR A 50 12.20 8.40 -6.57
C THR A 50 10.97 8.99 -5.88
N THR A 51 9.78 8.57 -6.30
CA THR A 51 8.53 9.14 -5.79
C THR A 51 7.70 8.08 -5.08
N ILE A 52 7.20 8.41 -3.90
CA ILE A 52 6.20 7.62 -3.17
C ILE A 52 4.89 8.40 -3.19
N PHE A 53 3.82 7.75 -3.61
CA PHE A 53 2.46 8.24 -3.47
C PHE A 53 1.74 7.40 -2.42
N THR A 54 1.04 8.04 -1.49
CA THR A 54 0.14 7.34 -0.57
C THR A 54 -1.30 7.48 -1.06
N ASN A 55 -2.07 6.40 -0.92
CA ASN A 55 -3.48 6.35 -1.30
C ASN A 55 -4.22 5.58 -0.21
N GLU A 56 -5.23 6.20 0.39
CA GLU A 56 -6.07 5.53 1.38
C GLU A 56 -7.20 4.82 0.64
N VAL A 57 -7.46 3.56 0.99
CA VAL A 57 -8.60 2.81 0.48
C VAL A 57 -9.71 2.91 1.50
N SER A 58 -10.91 3.28 1.07
CA SER A 58 -12.07 3.51 1.94
C SER A 58 -12.57 2.25 2.65
N GLU A 59 -12.22 1.06 2.15
CA GLU A 59 -12.61 -0.22 2.73
C GLU A 59 -11.57 -0.75 3.71
N LEU A 60 -11.96 -0.85 4.98
CA LEU A 60 -11.14 -1.34 6.08
C LEU A 60 -10.89 -2.85 6.02
N MET A 61 -11.87 -3.64 5.56
CA MET A 61 -11.85 -5.11 5.59
C MET A 61 -12.06 -5.69 4.19
N GLY A 62 -10.97 -5.79 3.43
CA GLY A 62 -10.97 -6.45 2.12
C GLY A 62 -11.59 -5.60 1.02
N SER A 63 -10.73 -4.89 0.28
CA SER A 63 -11.13 -4.31 -1.01
C SER A 63 -10.77 -5.22 -2.16
N SER A 64 -11.67 -5.32 -3.14
CA SER A 64 -11.42 -5.93 -4.46
C SER A 64 -10.57 -5.03 -5.37
N THR A 65 -10.34 -3.77 -4.98
CA THR A 65 -9.59 -2.80 -5.77
C THR A 65 -8.29 -2.38 -5.06
N ILE A 66 -7.21 -2.25 -5.83
CA ILE A 66 -5.90 -1.78 -5.33
C ILE A 66 -5.88 -0.25 -5.22
N SER A 67 -6.54 0.42 -6.16
CA SER A 67 -6.74 1.86 -6.19
C SER A 67 -8.10 2.15 -6.81
N GLY A 68 -9.02 2.78 -6.08
CA GLY A 68 -10.35 3.12 -6.61
C GLY A 68 -10.33 4.05 -7.83
N ASP A 69 -9.21 4.75 -8.07
CA ASP A 69 -8.98 5.72 -9.15
C ASP A 69 -8.10 5.21 -10.30
N GLY A 70 -7.77 3.91 -10.33
CA GLY A 70 -6.94 3.32 -11.37
C GLY A 70 -5.45 3.73 -11.37
N THR A 71 -5.00 4.54 -10.41
CA THR A 71 -3.59 5.00 -10.33
C THR A 71 -2.58 3.85 -10.16
N SER A 72 -3.00 2.69 -9.65
CA SER A 72 -2.14 1.48 -9.55
C SER A 72 -1.57 0.99 -10.89
N ILE A 73 -2.20 1.31 -12.02
CA ILE A 73 -1.76 0.89 -13.37
C ILE A 73 -0.43 1.56 -13.73
N ILE A 74 -0.28 2.84 -13.40
CA ILE A 74 0.88 3.67 -13.73
C ILE A 74 2.02 3.54 -12.71
N MET A 75 1.76 2.96 -11.53
CA MET A 75 2.80 2.74 -10.52
C MET A 75 3.68 1.53 -10.87
N ASP A 76 4.99 1.66 -10.71
CA ASP A 76 5.93 0.55 -10.91
C ASP A 76 5.97 -0.41 -9.73
N SER A 77 5.73 0.10 -8.51
CA SER A 77 5.70 -0.68 -7.28
C SER A 77 4.46 -0.35 -6.47
N ILE A 78 3.90 -1.36 -5.80
CA ILE A 78 2.71 -1.24 -4.97
C ILE A 78 2.97 -1.96 -3.64
N ILE A 79 2.98 -1.18 -2.56
CA ILE A 79 3.01 -1.69 -1.19
C ILE A 79 1.60 -1.55 -0.64
N LEU A 80 1.05 -2.66 -0.16
CA LEU A 80 -0.27 -2.70 0.44
C LEU A 80 -0.13 -2.77 1.96
N LEU A 81 -0.83 -1.86 2.64
CA LEU A 81 -1.02 -1.88 4.09
C LEU A 81 -2.48 -2.22 4.38
N ARG A 82 -2.73 -3.14 5.31
CA ARG A 82 -4.08 -3.54 5.71
C ARG A 82 -4.20 -3.79 7.20
N TYR A 83 -5.41 -3.62 7.71
CA TYR A 83 -5.79 -4.17 9.00
C TYR A 83 -6.29 -5.60 8.83
N VAL A 84 -5.92 -6.47 9.77
CA VAL A 84 -6.41 -7.84 9.87
C VAL A 84 -6.86 -8.09 11.30
N GLU A 85 -8.01 -8.72 11.48
CA GLU A 85 -8.51 -9.10 12.80
C GLU A 85 -8.13 -10.55 13.08
N ILE A 86 -7.27 -10.78 14.05
CA ILE A 86 -6.84 -12.13 14.44
C ILE A 86 -6.98 -12.24 15.95
N GLU A 87 -7.71 -13.25 16.44
CA GLU A 87 -7.90 -13.48 17.88
C GLU A 87 -8.43 -12.24 18.61
N SER A 88 -9.43 -11.57 18.02
CA SER A 88 -10.00 -10.31 18.53
C SER A 88 -8.97 -9.19 18.71
N LYS A 89 -7.86 -9.23 17.97
CA LYS A 89 -6.85 -8.17 17.93
C LYS A 89 -6.72 -7.62 16.52
N ILE A 90 -6.73 -6.29 16.42
CA ILE A 90 -6.41 -5.58 15.18
C ILE A 90 -4.89 -5.58 15.01
N LYS A 91 -4.41 -6.30 14.00
CA LYS A 91 -3.01 -6.31 13.57
C LYS A 91 -2.89 -5.56 12.23
N LYS A 92 -1.69 -5.10 11.90
CA LYS A 92 -1.39 -4.50 10.59
C LYS A 92 -0.60 -5.50 9.76
N ALA A 93 -0.96 -5.62 8.50
CA ALA A 93 -0.28 -6.42 7.50
C ALA A 93 0.39 -5.50 6.47
N ILE A 94 1.57 -5.89 6.01
CA ILE A 94 2.30 -5.29 4.91
C ILE A 94 2.61 -6.35 3.85
N SER A 95 2.42 -6.00 2.57
CA SER A 95 2.82 -6.85 1.44
C SER A 95 3.24 -6.02 0.24
N VAL A 96 4.09 -6.59 -0.62
CA VAL A 96 4.42 -6.01 -1.92
C VAL A 96 3.56 -6.71 -2.97
N LEU A 97 2.61 -6.00 -3.56
CA LEU A 97 1.71 -6.57 -4.58
C LEU A 97 2.34 -6.58 -5.98
N LYS A 98 3.18 -5.58 -6.24
CA LYS A 98 3.79 -5.35 -7.55
C LYS A 98 5.14 -4.70 -7.36
N MET A 99 6.11 -5.14 -8.15
CA MET A 99 7.39 -4.46 -8.33
C MET A 99 7.89 -4.77 -9.74
N ARG A 100 7.90 -3.76 -10.62
CA ARG A 100 8.43 -3.91 -11.98
C ARG A 100 9.96 -3.92 -11.96
N GLY A 101 10.56 -4.80 -12.76
CA GLY A 101 12.02 -4.87 -12.92
C GLY A 101 12.78 -5.54 -11.78
N SER A 102 12.09 -6.11 -10.78
CA SER A 102 12.74 -6.84 -9.69
C SER A 102 11.82 -7.90 -9.08
N ASN A 103 12.40 -8.96 -8.52
CA ASN A 103 11.63 -9.91 -7.70
C ASN A 103 11.31 -9.28 -6.33
N HIS A 104 10.18 -9.65 -5.73
CA HIS A 104 9.76 -9.16 -4.42
C HIS A 104 9.23 -10.30 -3.56
N ASP A 105 9.27 -10.09 -2.25
CA ASP A 105 8.68 -10.98 -1.27
C ASP A 105 7.16 -11.12 -1.49
N LYS A 106 6.68 -12.36 -1.49
CA LYS A 106 5.27 -12.71 -1.73
C LYS A 106 4.51 -12.95 -0.44
N GLU A 107 5.21 -12.91 0.69
CA GLU A 107 4.61 -13.10 2.00
C GLU A 107 3.82 -11.87 2.46
N ILE A 108 2.74 -12.11 3.20
CA ILE A 108 2.01 -11.08 3.94
C ILE A 108 2.59 -11.09 5.36
N ARG A 109 3.28 -10.01 5.73
CA ARG A 109 4.00 -9.90 7.00
C ARG A 109 3.29 -8.98 7.98
N GLU A 110 3.44 -9.22 9.27
CA GLU A 110 2.95 -8.31 10.29
C GLU A 110 3.79 -7.03 10.34
N LEU A 111 3.14 -5.87 10.44
CA LEU A 111 3.74 -4.55 10.60
C LEU A 111 3.47 -4.04 12.01
N VAL A 112 4.52 -3.82 12.80
CA VAL A 112 4.43 -3.25 14.14
C VAL A 112 5.00 -1.85 14.12
N ILE A 113 4.27 -0.88 14.68
CA ILE A 113 4.77 0.48 14.92
C ILE A 113 5.00 0.62 16.41
N ASN A 114 6.26 0.82 16.81
CA ASN A 114 6.67 0.94 18.20
C ASN A 114 7.52 2.20 18.41
N LYS A 115 8.05 2.41 19.61
CA LYS A 115 8.86 3.60 19.96
C LYS A 115 10.12 3.78 19.10
N LYS A 116 10.59 2.74 18.41
CA LYS A 116 11.75 2.77 17.50
C LYS A 116 11.35 2.96 16.03
N GLY A 117 10.05 3.07 15.73
CA GLY A 117 9.52 3.22 14.38
C GLY A 117 8.83 1.96 13.87
N ILE A 118 8.98 1.71 12.57
CA ILE A 118 8.32 0.61 11.85
C ILE A 118 9.18 -0.66 11.94
N GLU A 119 8.56 -1.77 12.30
CA GLU A 119 9.16 -3.10 12.32
C GLU A 119 8.32 -4.08 11.50
N VAL A 120 8.95 -4.79 10.57
CA VAL A 120 8.32 -5.86 9.78
C VAL A 120 8.66 -7.20 10.41
N LYS A 121 7.64 -7.93 10.83
CA LYS A 121 7.72 -9.20 11.56
C LYS A 121 7.57 -10.40 10.60
N LEU A 122 7.35 -11.58 11.18
CA LEU A 122 7.14 -12.82 10.46
C LEU A 122 5.81 -12.81 9.67
N PRO A 123 5.70 -13.66 8.65
CA PRO A 123 4.45 -13.90 7.93
C PRO A 123 3.35 -14.50 8.81
N PHE A 124 2.10 -14.24 8.43
CA PHE A 124 0.91 -14.84 9.04
C PHE A 124 0.67 -16.28 8.53
N ILE A 125 1.61 -17.19 8.73
CA ILE A 125 1.57 -18.56 8.15
C ILE A 125 0.40 -19.41 8.64
N GLU A 126 -0.12 -19.11 9.83
CA GLU A 126 -1.19 -19.88 10.47
C GLU A 126 -2.58 -19.53 9.93
N TYR A 127 -2.71 -18.45 9.15
CA TYR A 127 -3.99 -17.91 8.70
C TYR A 127 -4.07 -17.80 7.18
N SER A 128 -5.23 -18.16 6.63
CA SER A 128 -5.63 -17.90 5.25
C SER A 128 -6.72 -16.82 5.22
N GLY A 129 -7.03 -16.23 4.06
CA GLY A 129 -8.11 -15.23 3.97
C GLY A 129 -7.76 -13.82 4.46
N LEU A 130 -6.49 -13.52 4.74
CA LEU A 130 -6.04 -12.18 5.13
C LEU A 130 -6.39 -11.11 4.07
N MET A 131 -6.33 -11.49 2.80
CA MET A 131 -6.67 -10.60 1.68
C MET A 131 -8.19 -10.43 1.47
N SER A 132 -9.02 -11.37 1.91
CA SER A 132 -10.48 -11.23 1.85
C SER A 132 -11.05 -10.51 3.06
N GLY A 133 -10.22 -10.19 4.08
CA GLY A 133 -10.66 -9.55 5.31
C GLY A 133 -11.26 -10.53 6.33
N ASN A 134 -11.41 -11.81 5.99
CA ASN A 134 -11.94 -12.85 6.86
C ASN A 134 -10.85 -13.90 7.11
N PRO A 135 -9.91 -13.65 8.03
CA PRO A 135 -8.84 -14.60 8.30
C PRO A 135 -9.38 -15.83 9.01
N VAL A 136 -8.98 -17.00 8.52
CA VAL A 136 -9.34 -18.30 9.09
C VAL A 136 -8.06 -19.09 9.32
N LYS A 137 -7.95 -19.77 10.47
CA LYS A 137 -6.83 -20.67 10.72
C LYS A 137 -6.73 -21.70 9.60
N THR A 138 -5.50 -21.99 9.19
CA THR A 138 -5.25 -23.03 8.19
C THR A 138 -5.74 -24.39 8.72
N PRO A 139 -6.17 -25.32 7.84
CA PRO A 139 -6.67 -26.62 8.27
C PRO A 139 -5.69 -27.40 9.16
N VAL A 140 -4.38 -27.26 8.90
CA VAL A 140 -3.31 -27.90 9.69
C VAL A 140 -3.33 -27.38 11.13
N GLN A 141 -3.35 -26.06 11.31
CA GLN A 141 -3.37 -25.43 12.63
C GLN A 141 -4.66 -25.73 13.40
N ALA A 142 -5.81 -25.70 12.72
CA ALA A 142 -7.09 -26.03 13.35
C ALA A 142 -7.16 -27.49 13.83
N PHE A 143 -6.53 -28.41 13.08
CA PHE A 143 -6.41 -29.81 13.48
C PHE A 143 -5.50 -29.97 14.69
N GLU A 144 -4.29 -29.40 14.67
CA GLU A 144 -3.35 -29.50 15.79
C GLU A 144 -3.97 -29.02 17.12
N GLU A 145 -4.69 -27.89 17.12
CA GLU A 145 -5.36 -27.38 18.32
C GLU A 145 -6.51 -28.27 18.82
N ALA A 146 -7.26 -28.90 17.92
CA ALA A 146 -8.41 -29.73 18.28
C ALA A 146 -8.01 -31.06 18.94
N PHE A 147 -6.77 -31.51 18.75
CA PHE A 147 -6.25 -32.78 19.24
C PHE A 147 -5.04 -32.61 20.20
N SER A 148 -4.81 -31.40 20.69
CA SER A 148 -3.88 -31.06 21.79
C SER A 148 -4.62 -30.99 23.13
#